data_AF-A0A3D4FEX6-F1
#
_entry.id   AF-A0A3D4FEX6-F1
#
_cell.length_a   1.000
_cell.length_b   1.000
_cell.length_c   1.000
_cell.angle_alpha   90.00
_cell.angle_beta   90.00
_cell.angle_gamma   90.00
#
_symmetry.space_group_name_H-M   'P 1'
#
loop_
_entity.id
_entity.type
_entity.pdbx_description
1 polymer ?
#
loop_
_entity_poly.entity_id
_entity_poly.type
_entity_poly.pdbx_seq_one_letter_code
_entity_poly.pdbx_strand_id
1 'polypeptide(L)'
;MAVGYIFGCLISIILWGFDREKVFYKFNQFIHKKIKSRLWMQCFYIALILIVAYFFYLMKYEELYNAITAFIVIEISNTERKALIPENPDKRHFYDSMSIISSALVYGFIGPLFYILISNNGIAIAFTLIHYIDYSNDFKIFNILEKYLSIIPTVIASIILYIIYIPRNKTIKIDFKGDFFINMVSRPMLNVYILAAYIESVNFYYHVNNNNVDYLKSYGIYSKKIDDDSIKDYLSITYSICIVSFVIFWVHQSQVLLKLMA
;
A
#
# COMPACT_ATOMS: atom_id res chain seq x y z
N MET A 1 -20.90 -5.02 14.77
CA MET A 1 -20.33 -5.78 13.64
C MET A 1 -19.00 -5.16 13.23
N ALA A 2 -18.00 -5.32 14.09
CA ALA A 2 -16.63 -4.82 13.87
C ALA A 2 -15.58 -5.77 14.47
N VAL A 3 -16.02 -6.83 15.15
CA VAL A 3 -15.15 -7.79 15.83
C VAL A 3 -14.52 -8.71 14.79
N GLY A 4 -15.22 -8.99 13.69
CA GLY A 4 -14.70 -9.67 12.51
C GLY A 4 -13.40 -9.04 12.01
N TYR A 5 -13.34 -7.71 11.86
CA TYR A 5 -12.10 -7.04 11.43
C TYR A 5 -10.95 -7.23 12.41
N ILE A 6 -11.22 -7.23 13.73
CA ILE A 6 -10.21 -7.55 14.76
C ILE A 6 -9.72 -8.99 14.57
N PHE A 7 -10.63 -9.96 14.46
CA PHE A 7 -10.26 -11.36 14.28
C PHE A 7 -9.46 -11.59 13.00
N GLY A 8 -9.88 -11.01 11.87
CA GLY A 8 -9.15 -11.10 10.61
C GLY A 8 -7.75 -10.51 10.69
N CYS A 9 -7.60 -9.35 11.35
CA CYS A 9 -6.30 -8.72 11.60
C CYS A 9 -5.42 -9.56 12.53
N LEU A 10 -5.98 -10.13 13.60
CA LEU A 10 -5.26 -11.06 14.49
C LEU A 10 -4.78 -12.30 13.74
N ILE A 11 -5.62 -12.89 12.88
CA ILE A 11 -5.23 -14.02 12.04
C ILE A 11 -4.11 -13.62 11.07
N SER A 12 -4.18 -12.41 10.49
CA SER A 12 -3.14 -11.85 9.62
C SER A 12 -1.80 -11.73 10.37
N ILE A 13 -1.81 -11.27 11.62
CA ILE A 13 -0.62 -11.18 12.48
C ILE A 13 -0.12 -12.57 12.90
N ILE A 14 -1.00 -13.51 13.27
CA ILE A 14 -0.59 -14.88 13.62
C ILE A 14 0.03 -15.58 12.41
N LEU A 15 -0.56 -15.37 11.24
CA LEU A 15 -0.08 -15.87 9.95
C LEU A 15 0.85 -14.86 9.27
N TRP A 16 1.60 -14.06 10.03
CA TRP A 16 2.55 -13.08 9.50
C TRP A 16 3.56 -13.67 8.50
N GLY A 17 3.93 -14.95 8.67
CA GLY A 17 4.80 -15.68 7.74
C GLY A 17 4.13 -16.05 6.41
N PHE A 18 2.83 -15.84 6.26
CA PHE A 18 2.05 -16.12 5.05
C PHE A 18 2.07 -14.92 4.09
N ASP A 19 2.97 -15.00 3.11
CA ASP A 19 3.16 -14.00 2.07
C ASP A 19 2.09 -14.12 0.98
N ARG A 20 1.08 -13.24 1.02
CA ARG A 20 -0.08 -13.27 0.11
C ARG A 20 0.32 -12.87 -1.30
N GLU A 21 1.20 -11.88 -1.43
CA GLU A 21 1.76 -11.47 -2.72
C GLU A 21 2.49 -12.63 -3.41
N LYS A 22 3.31 -13.41 -2.68
CA LYS A 22 3.99 -14.59 -3.22
C LYS A 22 3.03 -15.72 -3.60
N VAL A 23 1.93 -15.88 -2.86
CA VAL A 23 0.87 -16.83 -3.23
C VAL A 23 0.22 -16.38 -4.54
N PHE A 24 -0.11 -15.10 -4.68
CA PHE A 24 -0.65 -14.53 -5.91
C PHE A 24 0.32 -14.68 -7.07
N TYR A 25 1.61 -14.40 -6.86
CA TYR A 25 2.64 -14.55 -7.89
C TYR A 25 2.74 -15.99 -8.41
N LYS A 26 2.72 -16.99 -7.52
CA LYS A 26 2.69 -18.41 -7.92
C LYS A 26 1.44 -18.75 -8.72
N PHE A 27 0.29 -18.23 -8.31
CA PHE A 27 -0.96 -18.39 -9.05
C PHE A 27 -0.87 -17.75 -10.44
N ASN A 28 -0.37 -16.51 -10.54
CA ASN A 28 -0.15 -15.81 -11.80
C ASN A 28 0.75 -16.62 -12.76
N GLN A 29 1.88 -17.15 -12.27
CA GLN A 29 2.76 -18.00 -13.07
C GLN A 29 2.04 -19.26 -13.60
N PHE A 30 1.18 -19.88 -12.79
CA PHE A 30 0.41 -21.03 -13.21
C PHE A 30 -0.57 -20.68 -14.33
N ILE A 31 -1.26 -19.53 -14.24
CA ILE A 31 -2.19 -19.08 -15.29
C ILE A 31 -1.44 -18.70 -16.57
N HIS A 32 -0.29 -18.00 -16.49
CA HIS A 32 0.53 -17.68 -17.66
C HIS A 32 1.00 -18.92 -18.44
N LYS A 33 1.23 -20.05 -17.76
CA LYS A 33 1.54 -21.32 -18.43
C LYS A 33 0.38 -21.83 -19.29
N LYS A 34 -0.86 -21.45 -18.97
CA LYS A 34 -2.08 -21.87 -19.67
C LYS A 34 -2.56 -20.84 -20.69
N ILE A 35 -2.45 -19.54 -20.37
CA ILE A 35 -2.93 -18.43 -21.19
C ILE A 35 -1.75 -17.57 -21.60
N LYS A 36 -1.30 -17.71 -22.85
CA LYS A 36 -0.17 -16.93 -23.38
C LYS A 36 -0.57 -15.53 -23.88
N SER A 37 -1.84 -15.35 -24.24
CA SER A 37 -2.31 -14.08 -24.80
C SER A 37 -2.57 -13.05 -23.70
N ARG A 38 -1.92 -11.88 -23.83
CA ARG A 38 -2.06 -10.74 -22.93
C ARG A 38 -3.51 -10.23 -22.81
N LEU A 39 -4.30 -10.33 -23.89
CA LEU A 39 -5.70 -9.90 -23.87
C LEU A 39 -6.56 -10.89 -23.06
N TRP A 40 -6.40 -12.19 -23.32
CA TRP A 40 -7.12 -13.23 -22.59
C TRP A 40 -6.76 -13.27 -21.10
N MET A 41 -5.51 -12.96 -20.75
CA MET A 41 -5.10 -12.79 -19.35
C MET A 41 -5.82 -11.64 -18.66
N GLN A 42 -5.95 -10.48 -19.33
CA GLN A 42 -6.69 -9.35 -18.77
C GLN A 42 -8.18 -9.68 -18.60
N CYS A 43 -8.81 -10.31 -19.59
CA CYS A 43 -10.20 -10.77 -19.48
C CYS A 43 -10.39 -11.77 -18.32
N PHE A 44 -9.45 -12.71 -18.15
CA PHE A 44 -9.46 -13.66 -17.04
C PHE A 44 -9.42 -12.96 -15.69
N TYR A 45 -8.53 -11.97 -15.52
CA TYR A 45 -8.43 -11.24 -14.25
C TYR A 45 -9.64 -10.36 -13.95
N ILE A 46 -10.22 -9.71 -14.96
CA ILE A 46 -11.48 -8.96 -14.80
C ILE A 46 -12.59 -9.92 -14.34
N ALA A 47 -12.73 -11.08 -14.99
CA ALA A 47 -13.70 -12.09 -14.60
C ALA A 47 -13.45 -12.61 -13.18
N LEU A 48 -12.19 -12.84 -12.81
CA LEU A 48 -11.81 -13.29 -11.46
C LEU A 48 -12.24 -12.27 -10.39
N ILE A 49 -11.97 -10.98 -10.60
CA ILE A 49 -12.38 -9.92 -9.66
C ILE A 49 -13.91 -9.90 -9.51
N LEU A 50 -14.66 -9.99 -10.61
CA LEU A 50 -16.13 -10.00 -10.57
C LEU A 50 -16.69 -11.23 -9.85
N ILE A 51 -16.09 -12.41 -10.10
CA ILE A 51 -16.47 -13.66 -9.43
C ILE A 51 -16.21 -13.56 -7.93
N VAL A 52 -15.04 -13.05 -7.53
CA VAL A 52 -14.70 -12.85 -6.12
C VAL A 52 -15.68 -11.87 -5.47
N ALA A 53 -15.95 -10.73 -6.09
CA ALA A 53 -16.92 -9.75 -5.60
C ALA A 53 -18.32 -10.37 -5.45
N TYR A 54 -18.76 -11.19 -6.40
CA TYR A 54 -20.03 -11.90 -6.33
C TYR A 54 -20.09 -12.92 -5.19
N PHE A 55 -19.03 -13.71 -4.98
CA PHE A 55 -18.95 -14.65 -3.85
C PHE A 55 -19.08 -13.92 -2.51
N PHE A 56 -18.41 -12.77 -2.37
CA PHE A 56 -18.51 -11.96 -1.16
C PHE A 56 -19.88 -11.31 -0.98
N TYR A 57 -20.55 -10.91 -2.07
CA TYR A 57 -21.93 -10.44 -2.02
C TYR A 57 -22.91 -11.50 -1.49
N LEU A 58 -22.66 -12.79 -1.73
CA LEU A 58 -23.51 -13.88 -1.26
C LEU A 58 -23.32 -14.24 0.22
N MET A 59 -22.30 -13.69 0.90
CA MET A 59 -22.02 -14.01 2.29
C MET A 59 -23.06 -13.42 3.23
N LYS A 60 -23.86 -14.29 3.87
CA LYS A 60 -24.90 -13.88 4.83
C LYS A 60 -24.35 -13.47 6.20
N TYR A 61 -23.17 -13.94 6.58
CA TYR A 61 -22.58 -13.70 7.91
C TYR A 61 -21.62 -12.51 7.85
N GLU A 62 -22.09 -11.34 8.28
CA GLU A 62 -21.32 -10.09 8.19
C GLU A 62 -20.00 -10.14 8.96
N GLU A 63 -19.95 -10.73 10.16
CA GLU A 63 -18.70 -10.82 10.93
C GLU A 63 -17.67 -11.75 10.28
N LEU A 64 -18.12 -12.85 9.67
CA LEU A 64 -17.22 -13.75 8.92
C LEU A 64 -16.69 -13.05 7.67
N TYR A 65 -17.55 -12.29 6.98
CA TYR A 65 -17.15 -11.47 5.84
C TYR A 65 -16.09 -10.44 6.25
N ASN A 66 -16.34 -9.68 7.32
CA ASN A 66 -15.39 -8.70 7.87
C ASN A 66 -14.05 -9.34 8.26
N ALA A 67 -14.08 -10.54 8.85
CA ALA A 67 -12.88 -11.28 9.23
C ALA A 67 -12.07 -11.74 8.01
N ILE A 68 -12.73 -12.33 7.01
CA ILE A 68 -12.05 -12.77 5.78
C ILE A 68 -11.49 -11.57 5.03
N THR A 69 -12.24 -10.46 4.93
CA THR A 69 -11.76 -9.25 4.30
C THR A 69 -10.53 -8.72 5.00
N ALA A 70 -10.58 -8.48 6.32
CA ALA A 70 -9.41 -8.01 7.06
C ALA A 70 -8.19 -8.94 6.88
N PHE A 71 -8.39 -10.26 6.93
CA PHE A 71 -7.31 -11.21 6.71
C PHE A 71 -6.68 -11.11 5.32
N ILE A 72 -7.49 -10.92 4.27
CA ILE A 72 -7.01 -10.83 2.88
C ILE A 72 -6.32 -9.49 2.63
N VAL A 73 -6.95 -8.39 3.03
CA VAL A 73 -6.56 -7.04 2.57
C VAL A 73 -5.59 -6.34 3.50
N ILE A 74 -5.57 -6.66 4.80
CA ILE A 74 -4.66 -6.03 5.77
C ILE A 74 -3.35 -6.82 5.79
N GLU A 75 -2.32 -6.31 5.13
CA GLU A 75 -0.99 -6.93 5.06
C GLU A 75 0.02 -6.08 5.83
N ILE A 76 0.32 -6.50 7.05
CA ILE A 76 1.44 -6.00 7.85
C ILE A 76 2.32 -7.24 8.09
N SER A 77 3.58 -7.26 7.65
CA SER A 77 4.72 -7.99 8.28
C SER A 77 5.72 -8.76 7.40
N ASN A 78 5.41 -9.23 6.18
CA ASN A 78 6.36 -10.12 5.48
C ASN A 78 7.18 -9.43 4.37
N THR A 79 6.55 -8.57 3.59
CA THR A 79 7.21 -7.78 2.53
C THR A 79 8.26 -6.83 3.12
N GLU A 80 7.96 -6.24 4.27
CA GLU A 80 8.84 -5.33 5.00
C GLU A 80 10.03 -6.03 5.67
N ARG A 81 9.88 -7.31 6.08
CA ARG A 81 11.00 -8.10 6.60
C ARG A 81 12.01 -8.42 5.51
N LYS A 82 11.57 -8.65 4.27
CA LYS A 82 12.49 -8.84 3.13
C LYS A 82 13.28 -7.57 2.83
N ALA A 83 12.68 -6.40 3.05
CA ALA A 83 13.38 -5.11 3.00
C ALA A 83 14.45 -4.95 4.11
N LEU A 84 14.48 -5.81 5.13
CA LEU A 84 15.52 -5.82 6.17
C LEU A 84 16.64 -6.85 5.90
N ILE A 85 16.51 -7.69 4.88
CA ILE A 85 17.48 -8.75 4.54
C ILE A 85 18.10 -8.43 3.17
N PRO A 86 19.24 -7.73 3.12
CA PRO A 86 19.85 -7.35 1.86
C PRO A 86 20.41 -8.57 1.11
N GLU A 87 19.93 -8.80 -0.11
CA GLU A 87 20.65 -9.65 -1.08
C GLU A 87 21.89 -8.92 -1.64
N ASN A 88 21.91 -7.57 -1.59
CA ASN A 88 23.05 -6.71 -1.91
C ASN A 88 23.03 -5.43 -1.04
N PRO A 89 24.03 -5.18 -0.19
CA PRO A 89 24.06 -4.06 0.76
C PRO A 89 24.45 -2.71 0.11
N ASP A 90 23.93 -2.40 -1.08
CA ASP A 90 24.18 -1.13 -1.78
C ASP A 90 23.14 -0.06 -1.38
N LYS A 91 23.42 1.23 -1.62
CA LYS A 91 22.50 2.35 -1.37
C LYS A 91 21.13 2.17 -2.04
N ARG A 92 21.05 1.38 -3.11
CA ARG A 92 19.79 1.00 -3.78
C ARG A 92 18.86 0.23 -2.84
N HIS A 93 19.41 -0.65 -2.02
CA HIS A 93 18.65 -1.42 -1.03
C HIS A 93 17.85 -0.52 -0.10
N PHE A 94 18.42 0.61 0.33
CA PHE A 94 17.71 1.57 1.18
C PHE A 94 16.47 2.14 0.48
N TYR A 95 16.63 2.63 -0.75
CA TYR A 95 15.50 3.22 -1.49
C TYR A 95 14.44 2.19 -1.84
N ASP A 96 14.86 0.99 -2.25
CA ASP A 96 13.95 -0.12 -2.54
C ASP A 96 13.18 -0.50 -1.27
N SER A 97 13.86 -0.59 -0.13
CA SER A 97 13.24 -0.88 1.16
C SER A 97 12.22 0.18 1.58
N MET A 98 12.58 1.46 1.47
CA MET A 98 11.68 2.58 1.76
C MET A 98 10.45 2.57 0.84
N SER A 99 10.64 2.25 -0.45
CA SER A 99 9.55 2.11 -1.40
C SER A 99 8.65 0.91 -1.09
N ILE A 100 9.20 -0.23 -0.68
CA ILE A 100 8.45 -1.42 -0.27
C ILE A 100 7.61 -1.10 0.98
N ILE A 101 8.22 -0.53 2.02
CA ILE A 101 7.51 -0.17 3.26
C ILE A 101 6.40 0.85 2.97
N SER A 102 6.68 1.87 2.16
CA SER A 102 5.69 2.88 1.79
C SER A 102 4.55 2.30 0.94
N SER A 103 4.86 1.36 0.05
CA SER A 103 3.86 0.65 -0.75
C SER A 103 2.99 -0.23 0.13
N ALA A 104 3.57 -0.98 1.07
CA ALA A 104 2.82 -1.78 2.03
C ALA A 104 1.88 -0.91 2.88
N LEU A 105 2.35 0.24 3.35
CA LEU A 105 1.51 1.20 4.08
C LEU A 105 0.30 1.67 3.26
N VAL A 106 0.49 2.00 1.98
CA VAL A 106 -0.58 2.53 1.13
C VAL A 106 -1.51 1.41 0.65
N TYR A 107 -0.97 0.39 0.01
CA TYR A 107 -1.74 -0.65 -0.67
C TYR A 107 -2.19 -1.79 0.25
N GLY A 108 -1.37 -2.12 1.26
CA GLY A 108 -1.67 -3.17 2.24
C GLY A 108 -2.41 -2.67 3.48
N PHE A 109 -2.59 -1.35 3.64
CA PHE A 109 -3.20 -0.80 4.85
C PHE A 109 -4.15 0.38 4.63
N ILE A 110 -3.65 1.57 4.28
CA ILE A 110 -4.47 2.79 4.17
C ILE A 110 -5.57 2.65 3.11
N GLY A 111 -5.22 2.15 1.92
CA GLY A 111 -6.14 1.95 0.81
C GLY A 111 -7.27 0.98 1.16
N PRO A 112 -6.98 -0.25 1.63
CA PRO A 112 -8.01 -1.17 2.06
C PRO A 112 -8.94 -0.61 3.13
N LEU A 113 -8.41 0.01 4.20
CA LEU A 113 -9.24 0.62 5.24
C LEU A 113 -10.13 1.74 4.68
N PHE A 114 -9.57 2.59 3.82
CA PHE A 114 -10.32 3.65 3.16
C PHE A 114 -11.49 3.08 2.35
N TYR A 115 -11.26 2.07 1.50
CA TYR A 115 -12.31 1.49 0.66
C TYR A 115 -13.38 0.73 1.45
N ILE A 116 -13.02 0.11 2.58
CA ILE A 116 -14.01 -0.44 3.51
C ILE A 116 -14.90 0.67 4.08
N LEU A 117 -14.31 1.81 4.48
CA LEU A 117 -15.05 2.93 5.08
C LEU A 117 -16.01 3.61 4.10
N ILE A 118 -15.57 3.89 2.88
CA ILE A 118 -16.37 4.67 1.92
C ILE A 118 -17.34 3.83 1.09
N SER A 119 -17.16 2.51 1.06
CA SER A 119 -18.02 1.63 0.28
C SER A 119 -18.30 0.31 1.00
N ASN A 120 -17.47 -0.72 0.79
CA ASN A 120 -17.61 -2.02 1.42
C ASN A 120 -16.34 -2.85 1.24
N ASN A 121 -16.32 -3.98 1.95
CA ASN A 121 -15.31 -5.02 1.88
C ASN A 121 -14.99 -5.52 0.45
N GLY A 122 -15.99 -5.62 -0.42
CA GLY A 122 -15.83 -6.14 -1.78
C GLY A 122 -14.97 -5.20 -2.64
N ILE A 123 -15.16 -3.89 -2.50
CA ILE A 123 -14.31 -2.89 -3.17
C ILE A 123 -12.88 -2.93 -2.63
N ALA A 124 -12.70 -3.08 -1.32
CA ALA A 124 -11.35 -3.20 -0.74
C ALA A 124 -10.61 -4.45 -1.22
N ILE A 125 -11.31 -5.57 -1.38
CA ILE A 125 -10.75 -6.80 -1.97
C ILE A 125 -10.41 -6.57 -3.44
N ALA A 126 -11.30 -5.95 -4.22
CA ALA A 126 -11.04 -5.64 -5.62
C ALA A 126 -9.82 -4.73 -5.78
N PHE A 127 -9.68 -3.71 -4.94
CA PHE A 127 -8.50 -2.84 -4.89
C PHE A 127 -7.21 -3.64 -4.64
N THR A 128 -7.21 -4.52 -3.64
CA THR A 128 -6.06 -5.37 -3.31
C THR A 128 -5.69 -6.31 -4.46
N LEU A 129 -6.69 -6.90 -5.13
CA LEU A 129 -6.47 -7.76 -6.29
C LEU A 129 -5.90 -6.98 -7.48
N ILE A 130 -6.44 -5.79 -7.77
CA ILE A 130 -5.92 -4.91 -8.83
C ILE A 130 -4.44 -4.62 -8.59
N HIS A 131 -4.07 -4.27 -7.35
CA HIS A 131 -2.70 -4.01 -6.97
C HIS A 131 -1.79 -5.23 -7.21
N TYR A 132 -2.18 -6.41 -6.74
CA TYR A 132 -1.38 -7.63 -6.98
C TYR A 132 -1.26 -7.99 -8.46
N ILE A 133 -2.31 -7.75 -9.26
CA ILE A 133 -2.31 -8.00 -10.70
C ILE A 133 -1.33 -7.07 -11.41
N ASP A 134 -1.37 -5.77 -11.14
CA ASP A 134 -0.46 -4.78 -11.76
C ASP A 134 0.98 -5.00 -11.31
N TYR A 135 1.20 -5.25 -10.02
CA TYR A 135 2.52 -5.54 -9.50
C TYR A 135 3.16 -6.76 -10.17
N SER A 136 2.36 -7.81 -10.43
CA SER A 136 2.85 -9.03 -11.07
C SER A 136 2.84 -9.00 -12.60
N ASN A 137 2.14 -8.04 -13.22
CA ASN A 137 1.93 -7.97 -14.66
C ASN A 137 1.89 -6.51 -15.11
N ASP A 138 2.69 -6.18 -16.11
CA ASP A 138 2.57 -4.89 -16.79
C ASP A 138 1.33 -4.90 -17.72
N PHE A 139 0.12 -4.79 -17.18
CA PHE A 139 -1.12 -4.68 -17.96
C PHE A 139 -1.67 -3.27 -17.90
N LYS A 140 -1.74 -2.60 -19.07
CA LYS A 140 -2.14 -1.18 -19.16
C LYS A 140 -3.44 -0.84 -18.43
N ILE A 141 -4.46 -1.70 -18.51
CA ILE A 141 -5.75 -1.45 -17.85
C ILE A 141 -5.60 -1.45 -16.33
N PHE A 142 -4.90 -2.44 -15.77
CA PHE A 142 -4.70 -2.55 -14.33
C PHE A 142 -3.80 -1.44 -13.80
N ASN A 143 -2.76 -1.05 -14.54
CA ASN A 143 -1.91 0.08 -14.19
C ASN A 143 -2.68 1.39 -14.09
N ILE A 144 -3.57 1.63 -15.07
CA ILE A 144 -4.45 2.80 -15.07
C ILE A 144 -5.40 2.76 -13.86
N LEU A 145 -6.05 1.62 -13.62
CA LEU A 145 -6.97 1.45 -12.50
C LEU A 145 -6.27 1.66 -11.15
N GLU A 146 -5.14 1.01 -10.92
CA GLU A 146 -4.36 1.16 -9.70
C GLU A 146 -3.93 2.61 -9.48
N LYS A 147 -3.41 3.27 -10.52
CA LYS A 147 -3.00 4.68 -10.44
C LYS A 147 -4.14 5.57 -9.96
N TYR A 148 -5.35 5.41 -10.51
CA TYR A 148 -6.49 6.25 -10.11
C TYR A 148 -7.05 5.88 -8.74
N LEU A 149 -7.11 4.59 -8.40
CA LEU A 149 -7.57 4.13 -7.10
C LEU A 149 -6.59 4.53 -5.98
N SER A 150 -5.29 4.59 -6.25
CA SER A 150 -4.27 4.96 -5.25
C SER A 150 -4.18 6.47 -4.97
N ILE A 151 -4.83 7.35 -5.74
CA ILE A 151 -4.74 8.81 -5.52
C ILE A 151 -5.17 9.19 -4.10
N ILE A 152 -6.37 8.80 -3.67
CA ILE A 152 -6.86 9.18 -2.34
C ILE A 152 -6.05 8.51 -1.21
N PRO A 153 -5.78 7.18 -1.26
CA PRO A 153 -4.93 6.53 -0.27
C PRO A 153 -3.54 7.17 -0.12
N THR A 154 -2.89 7.54 -1.22
CA THR A 154 -1.57 8.20 -1.18
C THR A 154 -1.64 9.61 -0.64
N VAL A 155 -2.71 10.36 -0.90
CA VAL A 155 -2.94 11.67 -0.27
C VAL A 155 -3.10 11.53 1.24
N ILE A 156 -3.92 10.57 1.70
CA ILE A 156 -4.09 10.28 3.13
C ILE A 156 -2.74 9.93 3.77
N ALA A 157 -1.99 9.01 3.15
CA ALA A 157 -0.66 8.63 3.61
C ALA A 157 0.29 9.83 3.69
N SER A 158 0.28 10.68 2.66
CA SER A 158 1.13 11.87 2.58
C SER A 158 0.81 12.86 3.71
N ILE A 159 -0.48 13.08 4.03
CA ILE A 159 -0.89 13.94 5.13
C ILE A 159 -0.39 13.38 6.47
N ILE A 160 -0.56 12.07 6.71
CA ILE A 160 -0.11 11.42 7.95
C ILE A 160 1.42 11.54 8.10
N LEU A 161 2.17 11.22 7.04
CA LEU A 161 3.63 11.33 7.04
C LEU A 161 4.08 12.79 7.26
N TYR A 162 3.38 13.75 6.68
CA TYR A 162 3.69 15.17 6.89
C TYR A 162 3.46 15.61 8.35
N ILE A 163 2.41 15.11 9.00
CA ILE A 163 2.17 15.37 10.43
C ILE A 163 3.31 14.83 11.30
N ILE A 164 3.88 13.67 10.93
CA ILE A 164 5.02 13.05 11.62
C ILE A 164 6.33 13.80 11.33
N TYR A 165 6.49 14.30 10.11
CA TYR A 165 7.66 15.05 9.68
C TYR A 165 7.91 16.32 10.52
N ILE A 166 6.86 17.12 10.79
CA ILE A 166 6.98 18.41 11.49
C ILE A 166 7.70 18.29 12.84
N PRO A 167 7.25 17.44 13.80
CA PRO A 167 7.91 17.33 15.09
C PRO A 167 9.30 16.69 14.99
N ARG A 168 9.50 15.77 14.04
CA ARG A 168 10.77 15.04 13.87
C ARG A 168 11.88 15.92 13.32
N ASN A 169 11.57 16.72 12.29
CA ASN A 169 12.56 17.56 11.60
C ASN A 169 12.54 19.01 12.08
N LYS A 170 11.58 19.37 12.95
CA LYS A 170 11.41 20.72 13.52
C LYS A 170 11.28 21.81 12.45
N THR A 171 10.67 21.45 11.32
CA THR A 171 10.43 22.36 10.19
C THR A 171 9.13 21.98 9.50
N ILE A 172 8.49 22.98 8.90
CA ILE A 172 7.27 22.83 8.10
C ILE A 172 7.62 22.78 6.60
N LYS A 173 8.86 23.13 6.24
CA LYS A 173 9.28 23.26 4.85
C LYS A 173 9.69 21.91 4.28
N ILE A 174 9.05 21.51 3.19
CA ILE A 174 9.48 20.40 2.32
C ILE A 174 9.53 20.95 0.89
N ASP A 175 10.65 20.73 0.21
CA ASP A 175 10.78 21.11 -1.18
C ASP A 175 10.46 19.92 -2.10
N PHE A 176 9.26 19.94 -2.66
CA PHE A 176 8.81 19.02 -3.71
C PHE A 176 9.17 19.52 -5.12
N LYS A 177 9.93 20.61 -5.27
CA LYS A 177 10.35 21.20 -6.55
C LYS A 177 9.19 21.52 -7.49
N GLY A 178 8.03 21.89 -6.94
CA GLY A 178 6.80 22.14 -7.69
C GLY A 178 6.09 20.89 -8.21
N ASP A 179 6.64 19.68 -7.98
CA ASP A 179 6.11 18.45 -8.55
C ASP A 179 4.94 17.85 -7.73
N PHE A 180 4.65 18.34 -6.52
CA PHE A 180 3.69 17.68 -5.60
C PHE A 180 2.32 17.39 -6.25
N PHE A 181 1.69 18.40 -6.84
CA PHE A 181 0.36 18.25 -7.47
C PHE A 181 0.42 17.41 -8.75
N ILE A 182 1.52 17.52 -9.51
CA ILE A 182 1.72 16.72 -10.73
C ILE A 182 1.87 15.24 -10.36
N ASN A 183 2.68 14.95 -9.33
CA ASN A 183 2.91 13.61 -8.82
C ASN A 183 1.62 13.00 -8.27
N MET A 184 0.80 13.78 -7.57
CA MET A 184 -0.47 13.32 -6.99
C MET A 184 -1.39 12.63 -8.02
N VAL A 185 -1.34 13.06 -9.29
CA VAL A 185 -2.15 12.48 -10.38
C VAL A 185 -1.36 11.51 -11.25
N SER A 186 -0.13 11.87 -11.60
CA SER A 186 0.67 11.11 -12.56
C SER A 186 1.39 9.92 -11.94
N ARG A 187 1.86 10.06 -10.69
CA ARG A 187 2.68 9.08 -9.96
C ARG A 187 2.40 9.19 -8.45
N PRO A 188 1.21 8.79 -7.96
CA PRO A 188 0.75 9.15 -6.62
C PRO A 188 1.70 8.70 -5.49
N MET A 189 2.28 7.51 -5.62
CA MET A 189 3.27 6.96 -4.66
C MET A 189 4.54 7.80 -4.52
N LEU A 190 4.92 8.60 -5.53
CA LEU A 190 6.16 9.37 -5.51
C LEU A 190 6.18 10.40 -4.36
N ASN A 191 5.03 11.01 -4.05
CA ASN A 191 4.94 11.94 -2.93
C ASN A 191 5.15 11.23 -1.58
N VAL A 192 4.65 10.00 -1.44
CA VAL A 192 4.84 9.17 -0.24
C VAL A 192 6.32 8.82 -0.08
N TYR A 193 7.00 8.42 -1.15
CA TYR A 193 8.44 8.11 -1.13
C TYR A 193 9.30 9.31 -0.77
N ILE A 194 8.98 10.49 -1.34
CA ILE A 194 9.68 11.74 -1.01
C ILE A 194 9.50 12.04 0.48
N LEU A 195 8.28 12.02 1.00
CA LEU A 195 8.00 12.27 2.42
C LEU A 195 8.72 11.30 3.36
N ALA A 196 8.71 10.01 3.01
CA ALA A 196 9.41 8.98 3.75
C ALA A 196 10.91 9.29 3.87
N ALA A 197 11.55 9.71 2.77
CA ALA A 197 12.96 10.11 2.78
C ALA A 197 13.20 11.38 3.61
N TYR A 198 12.29 12.36 3.55
CA TYR A 198 12.37 13.58 4.37
C TYR A 198 12.26 13.30 5.87
N ILE A 199 11.37 12.38 6.29
CA ILE A 199 11.25 11.91 7.68
C ILE A 199 12.58 11.33 8.17
N GLU A 200 13.25 10.52 7.34
CA GLU A 200 14.56 9.97 7.67
C GLU A 200 15.72 10.96 7.48
N SER A 201 15.43 12.17 6.96
CA SER A 201 16.43 13.19 6.64
C SER A 201 17.49 12.70 5.64
N VAL A 202 17.07 11.84 4.71
CA VAL A 202 17.85 11.25 3.63
C VAL A 202 17.44 11.89 2.30
N ASN A 203 18.41 12.09 1.40
CA ASN A 203 18.13 12.58 0.06
C ASN A 203 17.49 11.47 -0.79
N PHE A 204 16.39 11.75 -1.48
CA PHE A 204 15.72 10.81 -2.39
C PHE A 204 16.07 11.11 -3.84
N TYR A 205 16.47 10.10 -4.61
CA TYR A 205 16.79 10.25 -6.03
C TYR A 205 15.73 9.59 -6.89
N TYR A 206 15.26 10.32 -7.90
CA TYR A 206 14.23 9.89 -8.80
C TYR A 206 14.64 10.06 -10.26
N HIS A 207 14.55 8.99 -11.03
CA HIS A 207 14.84 9.02 -12.46
C HIS A 207 13.69 9.64 -13.25
N VAL A 208 13.99 10.64 -14.06
CA VAL A 208 13.04 11.27 -14.96
C VAL A 208 13.61 11.29 -16.38
N ASN A 209 12.84 10.76 -17.32
CA ASN A 209 13.09 10.93 -18.74
C ASN A 209 12.16 12.02 -19.26
N ASN A 210 12.73 13.09 -19.83
CA ASN A 210 11.98 14.12 -20.52
C ASN A 210 12.65 14.40 -21.87
N ASN A 211 11.90 14.31 -22.98
CA ASN A 211 12.40 14.56 -24.33
C ASN A 211 13.68 13.78 -24.68
N ASN A 212 13.76 12.48 -24.36
CA ASN A 212 14.94 11.62 -24.58
C ASN A 212 16.19 12.06 -23.82
N VAL A 213 16.04 12.89 -22.79
CA VAL A 213 17.11 13.24 -21.86
C VAL A 213 16.78 12.64 -20.49
N ASP A 214 17.68 11.79 -20.01
CA ASP A 214 17.59 11.16 -18.69
C ASP A 214 18.29 12.05 -17.65
N TYR A 215 17.58 12.39 -16.58
CA TYR A 215 18.13 13.11 -15.45
C TYR A 215 17.64 12.55 -14.12
N LEU A 216 18.46 12.74 -13.08
CA LEU A 216 18.15 12.36 -11.71
C LEU A 216 17.68 13.58 -10.93
N LYS A 217 16.40 13.62 -10.57
CA LYS A 217 15.88 14.59 -9.61
C LYS A 217 16.24 14.14 -8.19
N SER A 218 16.86 15.01 -7.41
CA SER A 218 17.05 14.82 -5.97
C SER A 218 15.96 15.54 -5.17
N TYR A 219 15.53 14.99 -4.05
CA TYR A 219 14.60 15.62 -3.11
C TYR A 219 15.18 15.49 -1.68
N GLY A 220 15.41 16.62 -1.02
CA GLY A 220 15.93 16.67 0.35
C GLY A 220 17.27 17.39 0.52
N ILE A 221 17.64 17.61 1.79
CA ILE A 221 18.90 18.22 2.21
C ILE A 221 19.75 17.13 2.86
N TYR A 222 21.00 16.97 2.42
CA TYR A 222 21.94 15.98 2.95
C TYR A 222 22.19 16.26 4.44
N SER A 223 21.79 15.35 5.33
CA SER A 223 22.14 15.48 6.77
C SER A 223 22.51 14.17 7.45
N LYS A 224 21.89 13.05 7.07
CA LYS A 224 22.23 11.71 7.58
C LYS A 224 22.82 10.80 6.51
N LYS A 225 23.74 9.93 6.94
CA LYS A 225 24.26 8.82 6.12
C LYS A 225 23.14 7.78 5.97
N ILE A 226 23.01 7.22 4.77
CA ILE A 226 22.11 6.08 4.51
C ILE A 226 22.59 4.90 5.35
N ASP A 227 21.73 4.39 6.24
CA ASP A 227 22.01 3.28 7.16
C ASP A 227 20.76 2.43 7.37
N ASP A 228 20.95 1.16 7.74
CA ASP A 228 19.88 0.19 8.00
C ASP A 228 19.01 0.59 9.19
N ASP A 229 19.56 1.36 10.13
CA ASP A 229 18.82 1.88 11.27
C ASP A 229 17.71 2.86 10.85
N SER A 230 17.91 3.62 9.76
CA SER A 230 16.85 4.47 9.20
C SER A 230 15.71 3.65 8.58
N ILE A 231 16.01 2.47 8.01
CA ILE A 231 14.97 1.56 7.49
C ILE A 231 14.14 1.00 8.65
N LYS A 232 14.80 0.56 9.72
CA LYS A 232 14.12 0.03 10.92
C LYS A 232 13.26 1.10 11.60
N ASP A 233 13.78 2.33 11.70
CA ASP A 233 13.03 3.44 12.29
C ASP A 233 11.81 3.80 11.44
N TYR A 234 11.97 3.93 10.12
CA TYR A 234 10.83 4.17 9.23
C TYR A 234 9.80 3.03 9.26
N LEU A 235 10.24 1.78 9.39
CA LEU A 235 9.34 0.64 9.59
C LEU A 235 8.56 0.75 10.91
N SER A 236 9.22 1.14 12.00
CA SER A 236 8.57 1.38 13.30
C SER A 236 7.52 2.51 13.23
N ILE A 237 7.83 3.58 12.50
CA ILE A 237 6.86 4.66 12.21
C ILE A 237 5.67 4.11 11.43
N THR A 238 5.93 3.33 10.38
CA THR A 238 4.88 2.70 9.55
C THR A 238 3.97 1.81 10.39
N TYR A 239 4.51 0.97 11.27
CA TYR A 239 3.70 0.16 12.19
C TYR A 239 2.88 1.00 13.16
N SER A 240 3.44 2.09 13.66
CA SER A 240 2.71 3.03 14.52
C SER A 240 1.53 3.65 13.78
N ILE A 241 1.72 4.05 12.51
CA ILE A 241 0.64 4.55 11.65
C ILE A 241 -0.43 3.48 11.47
N CYS A 242 -0.04 2.25 11.12
CA CYS A 242 -0.98 1.16 10.90
C CYS A 242 -1.84 0.89 12.15
N ILE A 243 -1.24 0.82 13.34
CA ILE A 243 -1.98 0.61 14.59
C ILE A 243 -2.97 1.76 14.84
N VAL A 244 -2.52 3.01 14.76
CA VAL A 244 -3.38 4.18 15.01
C VAL A 244 -4.53 4.24 14.00
N SER A 245 -4.24 4.05 12.72
CA SER A 245 -5.24 4.01 11.64
C SER A 245 -6.24 2.86 11.83
N PHE A 246 -5.79 1.69 12.30
CA PHE A 246 -6.69 0.57 12.63
C PHE A 246 -7.65 0.92 13.76
N VAL A 247 -7.14 1.52 14.83
CA VAL A 247 -7.95 1.89 16.00
C VAL A 247 -9.02 2.92 15.60
N ILE A 248 -8.64 3.94 14.84
CA ILE A 248 -9.58 4.95 14.32
C ILE A 248 -10.66 4.28 13.46
N PHE A 249 -10.25 3.41 12.52
CA PHE A 249 -11.16 2.64 11.69
C PHE A 249 -12.14 1.82 12.52
N TRP A 250 -11.64 1.07 13.50
CA TRP A 250 -12.44 0.18 14.34
C TRP A 250 -13.45 0.94 15.21
N VAL A 251 -13.03 2.06 15.81
CA VAL A 251 -13.93 2.94 16.59
C VAL A 251 -15.04 3.48 15.70
N HIS A 252 -14.70 3.96 14.50
CA HIS A 252 -15.70 4.45 13.54
C HIS A 252 -16.72 3.37 13.18
N GLN A 253 -16.26 2.16 12.80
CA GLN A 253 -17.14 1.04 12.49
C GLN A 253 -18.05 0.66 13.67
N SER A 254 -17.51 0.71 14.89
CA SER A 254 -18.27 0.44 16.11
C SER A 254 -19.34 1.51 16.39
N GLN A 255 -19.04 2.79 16.13
CA GLN A 255 -19.99 3.89 16.31
C GLN A 255 -21.11 3.91 15.26
N VAL A 256 -20.79 3.64 13.99
CA VAL A 256 -21.80 3.52 12.92
C VAL A 256 -22.81 2.42 13.28
N LEU A 257 -22.33 1.31 13.85
CA LEU A 257 -23.19 0.24 14.33
C LEU A 257 -24.16 0.70 15.43
N LEU A 258 -23.64 1.38 16.46
CA LEU A 258 -24.47 1.86 17.57
C LEU A 258 -25.61 2.75 17.07
N LYS A 259 -25.37 3.55 16.02
CA LYS A 259 -26.40 4.38 15.39
C LYS A 259 -27.43 3.60 14.57
N LEU A 260 -27.07 2.45 14.00
CA LEU A 260 -27.99 1.60 13.23
C LEU A 260 -28.86 0.70 14.13
N MET A 261 -28.43 0.48 15.38
CA MET A 261 -29.15 -0.31 16.37
C MET A 261 -30.07 0.52 17.29
N ALA A 262 -29.93 1.84 17.28
CA ALA A 262 -30.75 2.79 18.04
C ALA A 262 -31.92 3.30 17.20
#